data_AF-X1QWC0-F1
#
_entry.id   AF-X1QWC0-F1
#
_cell.length_a   1.000
_cell.length_b   1.000
_cell.length_c   1.000
_cell.angle_alpha   90.00
_cell.angle_beta   90.00
_cell.angle_gamma   90.00
#
_symmetry.space_group_name_H-M   'P 1'
#
loop_
_entity.id
_entity.type
_entity.pdbx_description
1 polymer ?
#
loop_
_entity_poly.entity_id
_entity_poly.type
_entity_poly.pdbx_seq_one_letter_code
_entity_poly.pdbx_strand_id
1 'polypeptide(L)'
;SPITWGKPLVPLAQALAQGGTEITAGYYALSPIRDPPTAPVRPTNLIELPDDDYRKHPNTVRRLVDRARERVSFYGDYESYS
;
A
#
# COMPACT_ATOMS: atom_id res chain seq x y z
N SER A 1 -19.71 2.90 -28.83
CA SER A 1 -19.41 1.53 -29.28
C SER A 1 -19.85 0.55 -28.21
N PRO A 2 -20.45 -0.61 -28.54
CA PRO A 2 -20.79 -1.63 -27.55
C PRO A 2 -19.52 -2.17 -26.87
N ILE A 3 -19.65 -2.59 -25.60
CA ILE A 3 -18.56 -3.19 -24.85
C ILE A 3 -18.20 -4.53 -25.52
N THR A 4 -17.01 -4.62 -26.10
CA THR A 4 -16.48 -5.88 -26.64
C THR A 4 -15.69 -6.58 -25.56
N TRP A 5 -16.23 -7.68 -25.03
CA TRP A 5 -15.52 -8.51 -24.06
C TRP A 5 -14.52 -9.40 -24.81
N GLY A 6 -13.26 -8.97 -24.87
CA GLY A 6 -12.18 -9.66 -25.60
C GLY A 6 -11.66 -10.94 -24.92
N LYS A 7 -12.46 -11.59 -24.06
CA LYS A 7 -12.07 -12.86 -23.43
C LYS A 7 -12.58 -14.04 -24.26
N PRO A 8 -11.82 -15.13 -24.36
CA PRO A 8 -12.28 -16.33 -25.06
C PRO A 8 -13.56 -16.88 -24.42
N LEU A 9 -14.44 -17.44 -25.24
CA LEU A 9 -15.60 -18.18 -24.76
C LEU A 9 -15.11 -19.44 -24.04
N VAL A 10 -15.66 -19.68 -22.85
CA VAL A 10 -15.33 -20.84 -22.02
C VAL A 10 -16.50 -21.83 -22.09
N PRO A 11 -16.26 -23.15 -22.25
CA PRO A 11 -17.31 -24.15 -22.19
C PRO A 11 -18.08 -24.10 -20.86
N LEU A 12 -19.41 -24.23 -20.92
CA LEU A 12 -20.28 -24.18 -19.73
C LEU A 12 -19.84 -25.16 -18.63
N ALA A 13 -19.50 -26.40 -19.00
CA ALA A 13 -19.04 -27.41 -18.06
C ALA A 13 -17.80 -26.96 -17.26
N GLN A 14 -16.89 -26.21 -17.88
CA GLN A 14 -15.69 -25.69 -17.22
C GLN A 14 -16.02 -24.53 -16.29
N ALA A 15 -16.95 -23.64 -16.66
CA ALA A 15 -17.41 -22.57 -15.79
C ALA A 15 -18.06 -23.13 -14.51
N LEU A 16 -18.91 -24.16 -14.66
CA LEU A 16 -19.56 -24.83 -13.53
C LEU A 16 -18.56 -25.59 -12.65
N ALA A 17 -17.59 -26.29 -13.24
CA ALA A 17 -16.54 -26.99 -12.50
C ALA A 17 -15.67 -26.07 -11.64
N GLN A 18 -15.54 -24.79 -12.04
CA GLN A 18 -14.82 -23.75 -11.30
C GLN A 18 -15.70 -23.03 -10.26
N GLY A 19 -16.93 -23.50 -10.04
CA GLY A 19 -17.88 -22.88 -9.10
C GLY A 19 -18.51 -21.59 -9.62
N GLY A 20 -18.60 -21.43 -10.94
CA GLY A 20 -19.19 -20.25 -11.55
C GLY A 20 -20.66 -20.07 -11.16
N THR A 21 -21.02 -18.86 -10.73
CA THR A 21 -22.40 -18.48 -10.42
C THR A 21 -22.99 -17.67 -11.58
N GLU A 22 -24.18 -18.02 -12.05
CA GLU A 22 -24.83 -17.30 -13.14
C GLU A 22 -25.24 -15.89 -12.70
N ILE A 23 -24.82 -14.88 -13.46
CA ILE A 23 -25.17 -13.47 -13.22
C ILE A 23 -26.18 -12.95 -14.25
N THR A 24 -26.16 -13.51 -15.46
CA THR A 24 -27.15 -13.31 -16.52
C THR A 24 -27.00 -14.43 -17.54
N ALA A 25 -27.97 -14.60 -18.44
CA ALA A 25 -28.04 -15.72 -19.37
C ALA A 25 -26.72 -15.88 -20.16
N GLY A 26 -25.99 -16.97 -19.90
CA GLY A 26 -24.71 -17.28 -20.55
C GLY A 26 -23.48 -16.58 -19.97
N TYR A 27 -23.63 -15.80 -18.90
CA TYR A 27 -22.55 -15.12 -18.20
C TYR A 27 -22.42 -15.66 -16.78
N TYR A 28 -21.25 -16.21 -16.48
CA TYR A 28 -20.92 -16.79 -15.18
C TYR A 28 -19.81 -16.00 -14.50
N ALA A 29 -20.02 -15.63 -13.24
CA ALA A 29 -19.00 -15.06 -12.38
C ALA A 29 -18.23 -16.19 -11.69
N LEU A 30 -16.92 -16.24 -11.91
CA LEU A 30 -16.01 -17.18 -11.26
C LEU A 30 -15.50 -16.59 -9.94
N SER A 31 -15.25 -17.45 -8.96
CA SER A 31 -14.55 -17.05 -7.74
C SER A 31 -13.17 -16.47 -8.08
N PRO A 32 -12.74 -15.38 -7.40
CA PRO A 32 -11.40 -14.86 -7.56
C PRO A 32 -10.35 -15.95 -7.31
N ILE A 33 -9.38 -16.11 -8.22
CA ILE A 33 -8.29 -17.11 -8.11
C ILE A 33 -7.37 -16.78 -6.92
N ARG A 34 -7.31 -15.50 -6.54
CA ARG A 34 -6.58 -15.00 -5.39
C ARG A 34 -7.50 -14.06 -4.64
N ASP A 35 -7.36 -14.04 -3.31
CA ASP A 35 -7.99 -13.01 -2.52
C ASP A 35 -7.65 -11.64 -3.10
N PRO A 36 -8.61 -10.68 -3.11
CA PRO A 36 -8.28 -9.31 -3.46
C PRO A 36 -7.08 -8.90 -2.60
N PRO A 37 -6.12 -8.15 -3.15
CA PRO A 37 -5.00 -7.69 -2.36
C PRO A 37 -5.56 -7.01 -1.11
N THR A 38 -5.11 -7.44 0.07
CA THR A 38 -5.37 -6.74 1.33
C THR A 38 -5.15 -5.27 1.05
N ALA A 39 -6.15 -4.44 1.40
CA ALA A 39 -6.19 -3.01 1.09
C ALA A 39 -4.78 -2.43 1.10
N PRO A 40 -4.38 -1.65 0.08
CA PRO A 40 -3.00 -1.19 -0.05
C PRO A 40 -2.59 -0.67 1.32
N VAL A 41 -1.51 -1.24 1.88
CA VAL A 41 -0.84 -0.67 3.05
C VAL A 41 -0.53 0.74 2.62
N ARG A 42 -1.40 1.68 3.00
CA ARG A 42 -1.26 3.06 2.61
C ARG A 42 0.09 3.45 3.19
N PRO A 43 1.11 3.83 2.39
CA PRO A 43 2.13 4.68 2.95
C PRO A 43 1.34 5.86 3.52
N THR A 44 1.41 6.08 4.83
CA THR A 44 0.73 7.19 5.49
C THR A 44 0.98 8.43 4.65
N ASN A 45 -0.07 8.95 3.99
CA ASN A 45 0.08 10.15 3.20
C ASN A 45 0.64 11.20 4.15
N LEU A 46 1.65 11.98 3.74
CA LEU A 46 2.28 12.94 4.66
C LEU A 46 1.26 13.91 5.28
N ILE A 47 0.13 14.15 4.60
CA ILE A 47 -1.00 14.95 5.08
C ILE A 47 -1.82 14.31 6.21
N GLU A 48 -1.82 12.98 6.33
CA GLU A 48 -2.56 12.23 7.36
C GLU A 48 -1.74 12.06 8.65
N LEU A 49 -0.45 12.41 8.63
CA LEU A 49 0.40 12.40 9.81
C LEU A 49 0.02 13.58 10.75
N PRO A 50 0.29 13.49 12.06
CA PRO A 50 0.23 14.65 12.96
C PRO A 50 1.09 15.81 12.45
N ASP A 51 0.73 17.06 12.74
CA ASP A 51 1.50 18.23 12.28
C ASP A 51 2.94 18.27 12.81
N ASP A 52 3.16 17.71 13.99
CA ASP A 52 4.47 17.59 14.61
C ASP A 52 5.24 16.32 14.19
N ASP A 53 4.73 15.56 13.22
CA ASP A 53 5.42 14.35 12.75
C ASP A 53 6.71 14.71 12.02
N TYR A 54 7.83 14.19 12.53
CA TYR A 54 9.17 14.45 12.00
C TYR A 54 9.34 14.07 10.51
N ARG A 55 8.49 13.19 9.98
CA ARG A 55 8.49 12.77 8.57
C ARG A 55 7.91 13.83 7.64
N LYS A 56 7.12 14.78 8.15
CA LYS A 56 6.62 15.94 7.38
C LYS A 56 7.71 16.98 7.10
N HIS A 57 8.84 16.94 7.80
CA HIS A 57 9.89 17.93 7.61
C HIS A 57 10.63 17.75 6.28
N PRO A 58 11.00 18.86 5.60
CA PRO A 58 11.91 18.82 4.46
C PRO A 58 13.22 18.10 4.81
N ASN A 59 13.83 17.42 3.84
CA ASN A 59 15.09 16.68 4.04
C ASN A 59 16.21 17.54 4.67
N THR A 60 16.26 18.83 4.35
CA THR A 60 17.21 19.78 4.94
C THR A 60 17.00 19.93 6.45
N VAL A 61 15.75 20.10 6.89
CA VAL A 61 15.40 20.24 8.30
C VAL A 61 15.74 18.96 9.06
N ARG A 62 15.45 17.79 8.48
CA ARG A 62 15.80 16.50 9.07
C ARG A 62 17.31 16.36 9.31
N ARG A 63 18.13 16.66 8.30
CA ARG A 63 19.60 16.63 8.42
C ARG A 63 20.13 17.58 9.49
N LEU A 64 19.52 18.74 9.65
CA LEU A 64 19.91 19.71 10.69
C LEU A 64 19.57 19.21 12.10
N VAL A 65 18.39 18.61 12.28
CA VAL A 65 17.97 18.01 13.56
C VAL A 65 18.89 16.84 13.93
N ASP A 66 19.21 15.96 12.98
CA ASP A 66 20.11 14.83 13.21
C ASP A 66 21.52 15.31 13.61
N ARG A 67 22.05 16.32 12.91
CA ARG A 67 23.34 16.94 13.25
C ARG A 67 23.33 17.61 14.62
N ALA A 68 22.23 18.24 15.00
CA ALA A 68 22.10 18.86 16.32
C ALA A 68 22.09 17.81 17.43
N ARG A 69 21.37 16.69 17.23
CA ARG A 69 21.38 15.54 18.13
C ARG A 69 22.78 14.95 18.29
N GLU A 70 23.48 14.72 17.18
CA GLU A 70 24.85 14.20 17.19
C GLU A 70 25.79 15.07 18.02
N ARG A 71 25.71 16.41 17.86
CA ARG A 71 26.52 17.34 18.65
C ARG A 71 26.18 17.27 20.15
N VAL A 72 24.90 17.27 20.50
CA VAL A 72 24.46 17.17 21.90
C VAL A 72 24.93 15.86 22.53
N SER A 73 24.81 14.74 21.82
CA SER A 73 25.34 13.45 22.27
C SER A 73 26.85 13.49 22.49
N PHE A 74 27.61 14.05 21.54
CA PHE A 74 29.06 14.21 21.68
C PHE A 74 29.45 15.01 22.93
N TYR A 75 28.77 16.12 23.21
CA TYR A 75 29.03 16.92 24.42
C TYR A 75 28.60 16.21 25.70
N GLY A 76 27.45 15.52 25.70
CA GLY A 76 26.98 14.76 26.86
C GLY A 76 27.91 13.58 27.20
N ASP A 77 28.42 12.89 26.17
CA ASP A 77 29.42 11.84 26.36
C ASP A 77 30.70 12.44 26.96
N TYR A 78 31.18 13.58 26.43
CA TYR A 78 32.37 14.27 26.96
C TYR A 78 32.21 14.72 28.42
N GLU A 79 31.06 15.28 28.80
CA GLU A 79 30.75 15.66 30.18
C GLU A 79 30.64 14.44 31.11
N SER A 80 30.19 13.29 30.62
CA SER A 80 30.11 12.05 31.41
C SER A 80 31.48 11.40 31.70
N TYR A 81 32.54 11.82 31.00
CA TYR A 81 33.92 11.33 31.21
C TYR A 81 34.81 12.30 32.01
N SER A 82 34.28 13.45 32.45
CA SER A 82 34.96 14.42 33.34
C SER A 82 34.53 14.25 34.80
#